data_AF-A0A976IMJ0-F1
#
_entry.id   AF-A0A976IMJ0-F1
#
_cell.length_a   1.000
_cell.length_b   1.000
_cell.length_c   1.000
_cell.angle_alpha   90.00
_cell.angle_beta   90.00
_cell.angle_gamma   90.00
#
_symmetry.space_group_name_H-M   'P 1'
#
loop_
_entity.id
_entity.type
_entity.pdbx_description
1 polymer ?
#
loop_
_entity_poly.entity_id
_entity_poly.type
_entity_poly.pdbx_seq_one_letter_code
_entity_poly.pdbx_strand_id
1 'polypeptide(L)'
;MTLLSEQELKQVAEAIDTVEKDTDAELVTVLARQADDYLYIPTLWAAIIALLLPLILKLTPFWLSGDELLMLQWFNFVALALLFRVPAATMALVPKSV
;
A
#
# COMPACT_ATOMS: atom_id res chain seq x y z
N MET A 1 1.50 26.32 -9.70
CA MET A 1 2.47 26.12 -8.62
C MET A 1 3.31 24.92 -9.00
N THR A 2 4.62 25.10 -9.19
CA THR A 2 5.56 23.98 -9.39
C THR A 2 5.85 23.37 -8.02
N LEU A 3 6.02 22.04 -7.95
CA LEU A 3 6.33 21.34 -6.70
C LEU A 3 7.75 21.65 -6.18
N LEU A 4 8.60 22.20 -7.05
CA LEU A 4 9.97 22.64 -6.77
C LEU A 4 10.14 24.10 -7.18
N SER A 5 10.98 24.82 -6.45
CA SER A 5 11.50 26.11 -6.88
C SER A 5 12.50 25.96 -8.04
N GLU A 6 12.75 27.03 -8.77
CA GLU A 6 13.75 27.02 -9.86
C GLU A 6 15.15 26.65 -9.36
N GLN A 7 15.49 27.06 -8.14
CA GLN A 7 16.78 26.75 -7.54
C GLN A 7 16.92 25.26 -7.21
N GLU A 8 15.87 24.63 -6.67
CA GLU A 8 15.85 23.18 -6.42
C GLU A 8 15.89 22.39 -7.72
N LEU A 9 15.16 22.83 -8.75
CA LEU A 9 15.18 22.17 -10.06
C LEU A 9 16.58 22.21 -10.70
N LYS A 10 17.26 23.36 -10.57
CA LYS A 10 18.64 23.52 -11.04
C LYS A 10 19.62 22.62 -10.29
N GLN A 11 19.48 22.51 -8.97
CA GLN A 11 20.30 21.62 -8.16
C GLN A 11 20.14 20.15 -8.55
N VAL A 12 18.91 19.70 -8.80
CA VAL A 12 18.64 18.33 -9.26
C VAL A 12 19.25 18.09 -10.64
N ALA A 13 19.10 19.05 -11.58
CA ALA A 13 19.69 18.94 -12.91
C ALA A 13 21.23 18.87 -12.87
N GLU A 14 21.89 19.72 -12.09
CA GLU A 14 23.36 19.68 -11.95
C GLU A 14 23.85 18.36 -11.33
N ALA A 15 23.08 17.79 -10.40
CA ALA A 15 23.40 16.48 -9.82
C ALA A 15 23.27 15.34 -10.84
N ILE A 16 22.22 15.38 -11.67
CA ILE A 16 22.02 14.43 -12.78
C ILE A 16 23.19 14.52 -13.78
N ASP A 17 23.48 15.72 -14.29
CA ASP A 17 24.57 15.98 -15.25
C ASP A 17 25.94 15.54 -14.72
N THR A 18 26.14 15.59 -13.40
CA THR A 18 27.40 15.16 -12.79
C THR A 18 27.53 13.64 -12.80
N VAL A 19 26.46 12.92 -12.48
CA VAL A 19 26.45 11.44 -12.47
C VAL A 19 26.53 10.88 -13.90
N GLU A 20 25.83 11.49 -14.86
CA GLU A 20 25.85 11.09 -16.27
C GLU A 20 27.23 11.21 -16.93
N LYS A 21 28.16 12.01 -16.38
CA LYS A 21 29.54 12.04 -16.90
C LYS A 21 30.29 10.73 -16.69
N ASP A 22 29.90 9.96 -15.67
CA ASP A 22 30.55 8.72 -15.28
C ASP A 22 29.79 7.47 -15.78
N THR A 23 28.70 7.64 -16.55
CA THR A 23 27.87 6.54 -17.06
C THR A 23 27.25 6.87 -18.43
N ASP A 24 27.12 5.88 -19.31
CA ASP A 24 26.41 6.04 -20.60
C ASP A 24 24.86 6.02 -20.43
N ALA A 25 24.36 6.06 -19.20
CA ALA A 25 22.93 6.03 -18.88
C ALA A 25 22.33 7.44 -18.85
N GLU A 26 21.07 7.56 -19.29
CA GLU A 26 20.26 8.77 -19.16
C GLU A 26 19.38 8.67 -17.90
N LEU A 27 19.52 9.65 -17.00
CA LEU A 27 18.84 9.71 -15.72
C LEU A 27 17.62 10.64 -15.82
N VAL A 28 16.44 10.06 -15.60
CA VAL A 28 15.17 10.82 -15.58
C VAL A 28 14.57 10.78 -14.19
N THR A 29 14.26 11.95 -13.63
CA THR A 29 13.60 12.07 -12.32
C THR A 29 12.14 12.47 -12.48
N VAL A 30 11.24 11.74 -11.82
CA VAL A 30 9.82 12.07 -11.75
C VAL A 30 9.45 12.38 -10.30
N LEU A 31 8.95 13.59 -10.04
CA LEU A 31 8.41 13.95 -8.73
C LEU A 31 6.89 13.72 -8.74
N ALA A 32 6.47 12.70 -8.00
CA ALA A 32 5.07 12.39 -7.79
C ALA A 32 4.74 12.36 -6.29
N ARG A 33 3.47 12.63 -5.95
CA ARG A 33 3.00 12.54 -4.56
C ARG A 33 3.09 11.12 -4.00
N GLN A 34 2.95 10.13 -4.88
CA GLN A 34 2.96 8.71 -4.57
C GLN A 34 3.46 7.97 -5.81
N ALA A 35 4.24 6.89 -5.62
CA ALA A 35 4.80 6.13 -6.73
C ALA A 35 3.78 5.18 -7.40
N ASP A 36 2.80 4.69 -6.64
CA ASP A 36 1.70 3.82 -7.08
C ASP A 36 0.58 3.85 -6.01
N ASP A 37 -0.64 3.42 -6.31
CA ASP A 37 -1.78 3.47 -5.38
C ASP A 37 -1.70 2.44 -4.23
N TYR A 38 -0.81 1.45 -4.32
CA TYR A 38 -0.56 0.40 -3.32
C TYR A 38 -1.80 -0.39 -2.84
N LEU A 39 -2.93 -0.34 -3.55
CA LEU A 39 -4.21 -0.93 -3.11
C LEU A 39 -4.19 -2.46 -3.00
N TYR A 40 -3.23 -3.12 -3.65
CA TYR A 40 -3.07 -4.56 -3.59
C TYR A 40 -2.67 -5.06 -2.20
N ILE A 41 -1.70 -4.41 -1.54
CA ILE A 41 -1.17 -4.85 -0.23
C ILE A 41 -2.27 -4.86 0.85
N PRO A 42 -3.06 -3.79 1.03
CA PRO A 42 -4.12 -3.80 2.04
C PRO A 42 -5.26 -4.77 1.69
N THR A 43 -5.56 -4.96 0.40
CA THR A 43 -6.55 -5.95 -0.04
C THR A 43 -6.09 -7.38 0.28
N LEU A 44 -4.81 -7.67 0.11
CA LEU A 44 -4.21 -8.95 0.48
C LEU A 44 -4.34 -9.21 1.99
N TRP A 45 -4.06 -8.22 2.83
CA TRP A 45 -4.27 -8.33 4.28
C TRP A 45 -5.74 -8.57 4.63
N ALA A 46 -6.67 -7.85 3.99
CA ALA A 46 -8.11 -8.07 4.19
C ALA A 46 -8.51 -9.51 3.83
N ALA A 47 -7.99 -10.05 2.73
CA ALA A 47 -8.24 -11.43 2.30
C ALA A 47 -7.68 -12.46 3.30
N ILE A 48 -6.43 -12.28 3.75
CA ILE A 48 -5.80 -13.16 4.75
C ILE A 48 -6.62 -13.18 6.04
N ILE A 49 -7.00 -12.01 6.56
CA ILE A 49 -7.79 -11.93 7.79
C ILE A 49 -9.17 -12.57 7.58
N ALA A 50 -9.81 -12.34 6.43
CA ALA A 50 -11.10 -12.96 6.12
C ALA A 50 -11.04 -14.49 6.04
N LEU A 51 -9.93 -15.08 5.59
CA LEU A 51 -9.74 -16.53 5.59
C LEU A 51 -9.46 -17.09 6.99
N LEU A 52 -8.72 -16.35 7.82
CA LEU A 52 -8.35 -16.80 9.16
C LEU A 52 -9.49 -16.66 10.17
N LEU A 53 -10.31 -15.61 10.07
CA LEU A 53 -11.37 -15.31 11.02
C LEU A 53 -12.35 -16.48 11.26
N PRO A 54 -12.99 -17.08 10.23
CA PRO A 54 -13.93 -18.19 10.44
C PRO A 54 -13.23 -19.45 10.96
N LEU A 55 -11.97 -19.70 10.57
CA LEU A 55 -11.18 -20.81 11.08
C LEU A 55 -10.94 -20.67 12.59
N ILE A 56 -10.54 -19.48 13.04
CA ILE A 56 -10.32 -19.18 14.46
C ILE A 56 -11.64 -19.31 15.22
N LEU A 57 -12.73 -18.74 14.73
CA LEU A 57 -14.04 -18.79 15.40
C LEU A 57 -14.57 -20.22 15.56
N LYS A 58 -14.33 -21.08 14.57
CA LYS A 58 -14.71 -22.50 14.67
C LYS A 58 -13.97 -23.27 15.77
N LEU A 59 -12.78 -22.79 16.17
CA LEU A 59 -12.00 -23.35 17.28
C LEU A 59 -12.41 -22.76 18.65
N THR A 60 -13.22 -21.71 18.67
CA THR A 60 -13.74 -21.09 19.90
C THR A 60 -15.08 -21.70 20.29
N PRO A 61 -15.56 -21.53 21.54
CA PRO A 61 -16.87 -22.01 21.96
C PRO A 61 -18.05 -21.22 21.34
N PHE A 62 -17.81 -20.42 20.29
CA PHE A 62 -18.89 -19.77 19.55
C PHE A 62 -19.61 -20.81 18.68
N TRP A 63 -20.89 -21.03 18.96
CA TRP A 63 -21.76 -21.97 18.25
C TRP A 63 -22.32 -21.34 16.98
N LEU A 64 -21.43 -20.88 16.08
CA LEU A 64 -21.82 -20.32 14.80
C LEU A 64 -22.02 -21.44 13.77
N SER A 65 -23.12 -21.36 13.05
CA SER A 65 -23.41 -22.20 11.89
C SER A 65 -22.49 -21.86 10.70
N GLY A 66 -22.42 -22.76 9.72
CA GLY A 66 -21.60 -22.56 8.52
C GLY A 66 -22.00 -21.32 7.71
N ASP A 67 -23.30 -21.05 7.60
CA ASP A 67 -23.83 -19.90 6.89
C ASP A 67 -23.47 -18.59 7.60
N GLU A 68 -23.54 -18.56 8.93
CA GLU A 68 -23.13 -17.40 9.73
C GLU A 68 -21.63 -17.12 9.61
N LEU A 69 -20.79 -18.16 9.61
CA LEU A 69 -19.34 -18.02 9.39
C LEU A 69 -19.04 -17.48 7.99
N LEU A 70 -19.75 -17.94 6.96
CA LEU A 70 -19.58 -17.46 5.58
C LEU A 70 -19.99 -15.98 5.45
N MET A 71 -21.14 -15.62 6.02
CA MET A 71 -21.61 -14.23 6.04
C MET A 71 -20.64 -13.32 6.77
N LEU A 72 -20.12 -13.76 7.92
CA LEU A 72 -19.12 -13.02 8.68
C LEU A 72 -17.81 -12.86 7.91
N GLN A 73 -17.37 -13.90 7.20
CA GLN A 73 -16.18 -13.84 6.36
C GLN A 73 -16.34 -12.79 5.25
N TRP A 74 -17.47 -12.76 4.55
CA TRP A 74 -17.74 -11.76 3.51
C TRP A 74 -17.83 -10.35 4.07
N PHE A 75 -18.58 -10.17 5.16
CA PHE A 75 -18.72 -8.87 5.80
C PHE A 75 -17.35 -8.35 6.28
N ASN A 76 -16.57 -9.20 6.95
CA ASN A 76 -15.23 -8.85 7.41
C ASN A 76 -14.30 -8.50 6.24
N PHE A 77 -14.31 -9.27 5.16
CA PHE A 77 -13.50 -8.96 3.98
C PHE A 77 -13.85 -7.57 3.40
N VAL A 78 -15.13 -7.30 3.17
CA VAL A 78 -15.58 -6.01 2.61
C VAL A 78 -15.26 -4.86 3.57
N ALA A 79 -15.54 -5.02 4.85
CA ALA A 79 -15.28 -4.00 5.86
C ALA A 79 -13.79 -3.67 5.96
N LEU A 80 -12.91 -4.68 6.03
CA LEU A 80 -11.47 -4.49 6.08
C LEU A 80 -10.90 -3.93 4.77
N ALA A 81 -11.37 -4.40 3.62
CA ALA A 81 -10.95 -3.88 2.32
C ALA A 81 -11.28 -2.39 2.17
N LEU A 82 -12.44 -1.96 2.67
CA LEU A 82 -12.82 -0.54 2.68
C LEU A 82 -12.03 0.26 3.72
N LEU A 83 -11.86 -0.27 4.93
CA LEU A 83 -11.11 0.39 6.00
C LEU A 83 -9.64 0.61 5.60
N PHE A 84 -9.03 -0.40 4.98
CA PHE A 84 -7.64 -0.36 4.58
C PHE A 84 -7.39 0.40 3.27
N ARG A 85 -8.44 0.90 2.60
CA ARG A 85 -8.29 1.87 1.50
C ARG A 85 -7.98 3.29 1.97
N VAL A 86 -8.09 3.57 3.27
CA VAL A 86 -7.74 4.88 3.84
C VAL A 86 -6.21 5.03 3.80
N PRO A 87 -5.65 6.10 3.17
CA PRO A 87 -4.21 6.25 2.98
C PRO A 87 -3.37 6.14 4.26
N ALA A 88 -3.92 6.58 5.40
CA ALA A 88 -3.27 6.47 6.70
C ALA A 88 -3.08 5.00 7.14
N ALA A 89 -4.06 4.12 6.86
CA ALA A 89 -3.95 2.69 7.12
C ALA A 89 -3.05 2.00 6.09
N THR A 90 -3.18 2.37 4.80
CA THR A 90 -2.33 1.86 3.72
C THR A 90 -0.86 2.10 4.00
N MET A 91 -0.48 3.34 4.34
CA MET A 91 0.92 3.70 4.60
C MET A 91 1.46 3.15 5.94
N ALA A 92 0.60 2.75 6.87
CA ALA A 92 1.03 2.03 8.07
C ALA A 92 1.38 0.55 7.78
N LEU A 93 0.76 -0.03 6.75
CA LEU A 93 0.98 -1.42 6.32
C LEU A 93 2.14 -1.57 5.32
N VAL A 94 2.54 -0.49 4.63
CA VAL A 94 3.67 -0.50 3.71
C VAL A 94 4.99 -0.44 4.51
N PRO A 95 5.96 -1.34 4.24
CA PRO A 95 7.27 -1.30 4.88
C PRO A 95 7.98 0.04 4.66
N LYS A 96 8.58 0.60 5.70
CA LYS A 96 9.26 1.91 5.63
C LYS A 96 10.61 1.89 4.93
N SER A 97 11.14 0.70 4.64
CA SER A 97 12.43 0.50 3.98
C SER A 97 12.34 -0.71 3.05
N VAL A 98 12.93 -0.56 1.87
CA VAL A 98 13.14 -1.63 0.87
C VAL A 98 14.63 -1.93 0.84
#